data_AF-A0A372RUT7-F1
#
_entry.id   AF-A0A372RUT7-F1
#
_cell.length_a   1.000
_cell.length_b   1.000
_cell.length_c   1.000
_cell.angle_alpha   90.00
_cell.angle_beta   90.00
_cell.angle_gamma   90.00
#
_symmetry.space_group_name_H-M   'P 1'
#
loop_
_entity.id
_entity.type
_entity.pdbx_description
1 polymer ?
#
loop_
_entity_poly.entity_id
_entity_poly.type
_entity_poly.pdbx_seq_one_letter_code
_entity_poly.pdbx_strand_id
1 'polypeptide(L)'
;MNTLATGQRSWYNRAHDYNLANDICNGLRPAIPDDTPKFYADLMEQCWDDEPEKRPTASYLNEKLGEWITLICDDPSPSRISDESSIAEEKRWKMISQLPKKYSHPEKHPDAYYTSRPLWFHGLSNLIEQCWDDEPKKRPTASYLNEKLGEWITLICDDQSPSQISDESFITIM
;
A
#
# COMPACT_ATOMS: atom_id res chain seq x y z
N MET A 1 -4.62 0.45 -1.68
CA MET A 1 -5.11 -0.17 -2.92
C MET A 1 -5.68 -1.57 -2.68
N ASN A 2 -4.93 -2.54 -2.14
CA ASN A 2 -5.41 -3.91 -1.90
C ASN A 2 -6.76 -4.05 -1.16
N THR A 3 -6.96 -3.27 -0.09
CA THR A 3 -8.21 -3.29 0.68
C THR A 3 -9.44 -2.92 -0.16
N LEU A 4 -9.27 -2.03 -1.15
CA LEU A 4 -10.36 -1.61 -2.04
C LEU A 4 -10.73 -2.73 -3.03
N ALA A 5 -9.74 -3.49 -3.50
CA ALA A 5 -9.97 -4.61 -4.42
C ALA A 5 -10.62 -5.83 -3.74
N THR A 6 -10.20 -6.13 -2.50
CA THR A 6 -10.58 -7.37 -1.80
C THR A 6 -11.70 -7.18 -0.76
N GLY A 7 -11.94 -5.94 -0.31
CA GLY A 7 -12.74 -5.65 0.88
C GLY A 7 -12.14 -6.18 2.17
N GLN A 8 -10.89 -6.68 2.15
CA GLN A 8 -10.20 -7.29 3.27
C GLN A 8 -8.94 -6.49 3.60
N ARG A 9 -8.63 -6.38 4.89
CA ARG A 9 -7.37 -5.76 5.28
C ARG A 9 -6.20 -6.67 4.87
N SER A 10 -5.10 -6.09 4.41
CA SER A 10 -3.91 -6.86 4.08
C SER A 10 -3.47 -7.74 5.25
N TRP A 11 -3.15 -9.01 4.94
CA TRP A 11 -2.64 -9.99 5.90
C TRP A 11 -3.49 -10.14 7.18
N TYR A 12 -4.82 -10.03 7.07
CA TYR A 12 -5.73 -10.08 8.24
C TYR A 12 -5.75 -11.42 8.97
N ASN A 13 -5.40 -12.50 8.28
CA ASN A 13 -5.51 -13.87 8.76
C ASN A 13 -4.22 -14.40 9.42
N ARG A 14 -3.19 -13.57 9.59
CA ARG A 14 -1.92 -13.97 10.20
C ARG A 14 -1.37 -12.90 11.14
N ALA A 15 -0.47 -13.31 12.03
CA ALA A 15 0.26 -12.39 12.90
C ALA A 15 1.07 -11.39 12.07
N HIS A 16 1.10 -10.15 12.52
CA HIS A 16 2.03 -9.14 12.01
C HIS A 16 3.29 -9.26 12.85
N ASP A 17 4.13 -10.22 12.53
CA ASP A 17 5.34 -10.53 13.27
C ASP A 17 6.58 -10.41 12.37
N TYR A 18 7.74 -10.80 12.90
CA TYR A 18 8.99 -10.81 12.16
C TYR A 18 8.89 -11.66 10.89
N ASN A 19 8.16 -12.79 10.95
CA ASN A 19 8.03 -13.68 9.81
C ASN A 19 7.27 -13.02 8.67
N LEU A 20 6.16 -12.34 8.96
CA LEU A 20 5.45 -11.57 7.92
C LEU A 20 6.33 -10.45 7.35
N ALA A 21 7.04 -9.70 8.20
CA ALA A 21 7.94 -8.65 7.74
C ALA A 21 9.04 -9.21 6.82
N ASN A 22 9.67 -10.32 7.24
CA ASN A 22 10.69 -11.02 6.46
C ASN A 22 10.13 -11.57 5.13
N ASP A 23 8.92 -12.14 5.11
CA ASP A 23 8.30 -12.61 3.87
C ASP A 23 8.09 -11.45 2.88
N ILE A 24 7.61 -10.29 3.37
CA ILE A 24 7.40 -9.09 2.54
C ILE A 24 8.71 -8.57 1.97
N CYS A 25 9.77 -8.50 2.79
CA CYS A 25 11.13 -8.16 2.34
C CYS A 25 11.64 -9.13 1.28
N ASN A 26 11.26 -10.41 1.36
CA ASN A 26 11.60 -11.44 0.37
C ASN A 26 10.63 -11.49 -0.83
N GLY A 27 9.85 -10.44 -1.07
CA GLY A 27 8.99 -10.33 -2.26
C GLY A 27 7.55 -10.82 -2.08
N LEU A 28 7.11 -11.18 -0.87
CA LEU A 28 5.70 -11.49 -0.65
C LEU A 28 4.84 -10.25 -0.93
N ARG A 29 3.82 -10.40 -1.77
CA ARG A 29 2.85 -9.36 -2.14
C ARG A 29 1.41 -9.85 -1.95
N PRO A 30 0.45 -8.94 -1.71
CA PRO A 30 -0.97 -9.31 -1.67
C PRO A 30 -1.42 -9.94 -2.99
N ALA A 31 -2.22 -11.00 -2.91
CA ALA A 31 -2.83 -11.58 -4.09
C ALA A 31 -3.86 -10.59 -4.69
N ILE A 32 -3.84 -10.46 -6.02
CA ILE A 32 -4.81 -9.66 -6.76
C ILE A 32 -5.98 -10.57 -7.14
N PRO A 33 -7.22 -10.28 -6.69
CA PRO A 33 -8.39 -11.05 -7.09
C PRO A 33 -8.62 -11.02 -8.60
N ASP A 34 -9.05 -12.15 -9.17
CA ASP A 34 -9.30 -12.26 -10.61
C ASP A 34 -10.46 -11.36 -11.11
N ASP A 35 -11.27 -10.81 -10.21
CA ASP A 35 -12.35 -9.84 -10.48
C ASP A 35 -11.89 -8.39 -10.29
N THR A 36 -10.57 -8.16 -10.20
CA THR A 36 -9.97 -6.83 -10.24
C THR A 36 -9.79 -6.39 -11.69
N PRO A 37 -10.26 -5.19 -12.09
CA PRO A 37 -9.98 -4.65 -13.42
C PRO A 37 -8.48 -4.58 -13.70
N LYS A 38 -8.05 -4.90 -14.92
CA LYS A 38 -6.62 -4.98 -15.26
C LYS A 38 -5.90 -3.67 -15.00
N PHE A 39 -6.46 -2.53 -15.43
CA PHE A 39 -5.85 -1.23 -15.17
C PHE A 39 -5.58 -0.96 -13.66
N TYR A 40 -6.42 -1.50 -12.78
CA TYR A 40 -6.26 -1.33 -11.33
C TYR A 40 -5.23 -2.30 -10.76
N ALA A 41 -5.20 -3.54 -11.27
CA ALA A 41 -4.19 -4.54 -10.94
C ALA A 41 -2.78 -4.04 -11.32
N ASP A 42 -2.62 -3.51 -12.53
CA ASP A 42 -1.36 -2.94 -13.00
C ASP A 42 -0.88 -1.78 -12.11
N LEU A 43 -1.81 -0.97 -11.57
CA LEU A 43 -1.47 0.11 -10.63
C LEU A 43 -1.12 -0.41 -9.23
N MET A 44 -1.84 -1.45 -8.76
CA MET A 44 -1.50 -2.12 -7.51
C MET A 44 -0.07 -2.65 -7.55
N GLU A 45 0.33 -3.26 -8.67
CA GLU A 45 1.69 -3.77 -8.88
C GLU A 45 2.74 -2.68 -8.87
N GLN A 46 2.51 -1.57 -9.56
CA GLN A 46 3.41 -0.41 -9.54
C GLN A 46 3.58 0.19 -8.14
N CYS A 47 2.52 0.22 -7.32
CA CYS A 47 2.61 0.77 -5.95
C CYS A 47 3.54 -0.02 -5.02
N TRP A 48 3.81 -1.29 -5.31
CA TRP A 48 4.66 -2.15 -4.49
C TRP A 48 5.83 -2.75 -5.27
N ASP A 49 6.26 -2.06 -6.33
CA ASP A 49 7.46 -2.38 -7.09
C ASP A 49 8.68 -2.45 -6.15
N ASP A 50 9.56 -3.40 -6.40
CA ASP A 50 10.77 -3.59 -5.60
C ASP A 50 11.69 -2.38 -5.72
N GLU A 51 11.75 -1.75 -6.91
CA GLU A 51 12.51 -0.53 -7.14
C GLU A 51 11.69 0.70 -6.67
N PRO A 52 12.11 1.42 -5.62
CA PRO A 52 11.34 2.54 -5.10
C PRO A 52 11.09 3.66 -6.12
N GLU A 53 12.00 3.83 -7.08
CA GLU A 53 11.91 4.83 -8.15
C GLU A 53 10.79 4.53 -9.17
N LYS A 54 10.39 3.25 -9.30
CA LYS A 54 9.29 2.85 -10.17
C LYS A 54 7.92 3.04 -9.53
N ARG A 55 7.87 3.30 -8.22
CA ARG A 55 6.62 3.50 -7.51
C ARG A 55 5.99 4.85 -7.88
N PRO A 56 4.68 4.89 -8.14
CA PRO A 56 4.00 6.13 -8.47
C PRO A 56 3.99 7.07 -7.28
N THR A 57 4.07 8.37 -7.57
CA THR A 57 3.91 9.40 -6.54
C THR A 57 2.45 9.50 -6.10
N ALA A 58 2.22 10.00 -4.88
CA ALA A 58 0.87 10.26 -4.38
C ALA A 58 0.08 11.22 -5.30
N SER A 59 0.75 12.23 -5.89
CA SER A 59 0.14 13.16 -6.84
C SER A 59 -0.36 12.43 -8.11
N TYR A 60 0.49 11.58 -8.69
CA TYR A 60 0.11 10.76 -9.84
C TYR A 60 -1.08 9.85 -9.54
N LEU A 61 -1.08 9.19 -8.37
CA LEU A 61 -2.19 8.34 -7.94
C LEU A 61 -3.49 9.13 -7.82
N ASN A 62 -3.44 10.32 -7.22
CA ASN A 62 -4.62 11.16 -7.06
C ASN A 62 -5.21 11.58 -8.42
N GLU A 63 -4.36 12.03 -9.35
CA GLU A 63 -4.77 12.39 -10.71
C GLU A 63 -5.39 11.20 -11.45
N LYS A 64 -4.72 10.04 -11.42
CA LYS A 64 -5.18 8.82 -12.12
C LYS A 64 -6.50 8.29 -11.56
N LEU A 65 -6.65 8.28 -10.24
CA LEU A 65 -7.91 7.84 -9.62
C LEU A 65 -9.06 8.79 -9.97
N GLY A 66 -8.82 10.10 -10.02
CA GLY A 66 -9.83 11.09 -10.44
C GLY A 66 -10.24 10.93 -11.91
N GLU A 67 -9.26 10.69 -12.81
CA GLU A 67 -9.51 10.38 -14.22
C GLU A 67 -10.41 9.15 -14.36
N TRP A 68 -10.08 8.05 -13.66
CA TRP A 68 -10.86 6.81 -13.74
C TRP A 68 -12.27 6.95 -13.18
N ILE A 69 -12.45 7.65 -12.07
CA ILE A 69 -13.79 7.94 -11.52
C ILE A 69 -14.64 8.65 -12.57
N THR A 70 -14.08 9.66 -13.23
CA THR A 70 -14.78 10.41 -14.27
C THR A 70 -15.18 9.49 -15.43
N LEU A 71 -14.25 8.68 -15.93
CA LEU A 71 -14.49 7.75 -17.05
C LEU A 71 -15.50 6.63 -16.72
N ILE A 72 -15.58 6.22 -15.46
CA ILE A 72 -16.46 5.11 -15.03
C ILE A 72 -17.85 5.62 -14.65
N CYS A 73 -17.95 6.76 -13.96
CA CYS A 73 -19.19 7.22 -13.34
C CYS A 73 -19.90 8.35 -14.10
N ASP A 74 -19.13 9.24 -14.75
CA ASP A 74 -19.65 10.52 -15.26
C ASP A 74 -19.64 10.60 -16.80
N ASP A 75 -18.71 9.92 -17.46
CA ASP A 75 -18.60 9.90 -18.92
C ASP A 75 -19.60 8.92 -19.54
N PRO A 76 -20.58 9.39 -20.35
CA PRO A 76 -21.50 8.50 -21.06
C PRO A 76 -20.83 7.76 -22.23
N SER A 77 -19.62 8.18 -22.64
CA SER A 77 -18.87 7.51 -23.70
C SER A 77 -18.11 6.30 -23.15
N PRO A 78 -18.24 5.12 -23.78
CA PRO A 78 -17.44 3.97 -23.39
C PRO A 78 -15.95 4.23 -23.66
N SER A 79 -15.12 3.70 -22.76
CA SER A 79 -13.66 3.76 -22.80
C SER A 79 -13.09 2.42 -22.37
N ARG A 80 -11.82 2.16 -22.64
CA ARG A 80 -11.16 0.92 -22.17
C ARG A 80 -11.30 0.74 -20.66
N ILE A 81 -11.21 1.83 -19.89
CA ILE A 81 -11.31 1.79 -18.42
C ILE A 81 -12.73 1.43 -17.96
N SER A 82 -13.76 2.07 -18.54
CA SER A 82 -15.15 1.77 -18.19
C SER A 82 -15.60 0.39 -18.67
N ASP A 83 -15.12 -0.06 -19.83
CA ASP A 83 -15.36 -1.42 -20.33
C ASP A 83 -14.72 -2.47 -19.43
N GLU A 84 -13.43 -2.33 -19.10
CA GLU A 84 -12.73 -3.24 -18.18
C GLU A 84 -13.37 -3.27 -16.79
N SER A 85 -13.81 -2.10 -16.29
CA SER A 85 -14.52 -1.99 -15.00
C SER A 85 -15.85 -2.74 -15.03
N SER A 86 -16.63 -2.59 -16.10
CA SER A 86 -17.91 -3.26 -16.27
C SER A 86 -17.76 -4.79 -16.34
N ILE A 87 -16.75 -5.28 -17.07
CA ILE A 87 -16.44 -6.72 -17.17
C ILE A 87 -16.05 -7.30 -15.80
N ALA A 88 -15.17 -6.59 -15.07
CA ALA A 88 -14.74 -7.00 -13.75
C ALA A 88 -15.92 -7.06 -12.76
N GLU A 89 -16.82 -6.09 -12.83
CA GLU A 89 -18.00 -6.04 -11.98
C GLU A 89 -19.01 -7.14 -12.32
N GLU A 90 -19.25 -7.44 -13.60
CA GLU A 90 -20.07 -8.58 -14.00
C GLU A 90 -19.50 -9.91 -13.48
N LYS A 91 -18.17 -10.06 -13.50
CA LYS A 91 -17.48 -11.22 -12.93
C LYS A 91 -17.66 -11.30 -11.42
N ARG A 92 -17.53 -10.18 -10.71
CA ARG A 92 -17.78 -10.07 -9.27
C ARG A 92 -19.21 -10.47 -8.91
N TRP A 93 -20.22 -9.97 -9.63
CA TRP A 93 -21.62 -10.34 -9.42
C TRP A 93 -21.87 -11.83 -9.63
N LYS A 94 -21.26 -12.44 -10.65
CA LYS A 94 -21.34 -13.89 -10.89
C LYS A 94 -20.76 -14.68 -9.71
N MET A 95 -19.60 -14.29 -9.19
CA MET A 95 -18.99 -14.93 -8.02
C MET A 95 -19.86 -14.78 -6.77
N ILE A 96 -20.35 -13.56 -6.49
CA ILE A 96 -21.21 -13.28 -5.33
C ILE A 96 -22.51 -14.07 -5.39
N SER A 97 -23.12 -14.22 -6.58
CA SER A 97 -24.37 -14.97 -6.75
C SER A 97 -24.26 -16.45 -6.35
N GLN A 98 -23.05 -17.00 -6.34
CA GLN A 98 -22.76 -18.39 -5.98
C GLN A 98 -22.42 -18.55 -4.49
N LEU A 99 -22.18 -17.45 -3.77
CA LEU A 99 -21.83 -17.50 -2.34
C LEU A 99 -23.07 -17.72 -1.46
N PRO A 100 -22.89 -18.30 -0.25
CA PRO A 100 -23.97 -18.38 0.73
C PRO A 100 -24.48 -16.98 1.07
N LYS A 101 -25.81 -16.82 1.19
CA LYS A 101 -26.45 -15.52 1.54
C LYS A 101 -26.04 -14.95 2.90
N LYS A 102 -25.35 -15.74 3.73
CA LYS A 102 -24.85 -15.32 5.05
C LYS A 102 -23.41 -14.86 4.89
N TYR A 103 -23.22 -13.54 4.80
CA TYR A 103 -21.91 -12.94 4.88
C TYR A 103 -21.42 -12.96 6.33
N SER A 104 -20.23 -13.53 6.56
CA SER A 104 -19.49 -13.39 7.80
C SER A 104 -18.22 -12.59 7.52
N HIS A 105 -17.94 -11.58 8.34
CA HIS A 105 -16.65 -10.91 8.26
C HIS A 105 -15.54 -11.93 8.53
N PRO A 106 -14.47 -11.94 7.73
CA PRO A 106 -13.32 -12.79 8.01
C PRO A 106 -12.77 -12.52 9.40
N GLU A 107 -12.48 -13.58 10.15
CA GLU A 107 -11.88 -13.47 11.46
C GLU A 107 -10.46 -12.91 11.32
N LYS A 108 -10.16 -11.86 12.08
CA LYS A 108 -8.84 -11.27 12.14
C LYS A 108 -7.99 -12.05 13.11
N HIS A 109 -6.74 -12.30 12.75
CA HIS A 109 -5.76 -12.84 13.66
C HIS A 109 -5.59 -11.89 14.86
N PRO A 110 -5.53 -12.40 16.11
CA PRO A 110 -5.40 -11.56 17.31
C PRO A 110 -4.16 -10.66 17.26
N ASP A 111 -3.08 -11.14 16.64
CA ASP A 111 -1.82 -10.41 16.45
C ASP A 111 -1.72 -9.65 15.11
N ALA A 112 -2.84 -9.40 14.42
CA ALA A 112 -2.89 -8.50 13.26
C ALA A 112 -3.16 -7.06 13.70
N TYR A 113 -2.20 -6.17 13.47
CA TYR A 113 -2.25 -4.78 13.92
C TYR A 113 -2.39 -3.81 12.75
N TYR A 114 -3.34 -2.88 12.86
CA TYR A 114 -3.61 -1.88 11.82
C TYR A 114 -3.53 -0.45 12.34
N THR A 115 -2.91 -0.32 13.49
CA THR A 115 -2.57 0.93 14.13
C THR A 115 -1.06 1.03 14.14
N SER A 116 -0.57 2.26 14.10
CA SER A 116 0.87 2.51 14.15
C SER A 116 1.48 1.84 15.39
N ARG A 117 2.61 1.15 15.19
CA ARG A 117 3.42 0.58 16.26
C ARG A 117 4.86 0.42 15.77
N PRO A 118 5.85 0.53 16.66
CA PRO A 118 7.24 0.29 16.27
C PRO A 118 7.48 -1.17 15.84
N LEU A 119 8.29 -1.36 14.79
CA LEU A 119 8.68 -2.67 14.27
C LEU A 119 10.04 -3.07 14.84
N TRP A 120 10.10 -3.28 16.16
CA TRP A 120 11.31 -3.78 16.82
C TRP A 120 11.35 -5.29 16.75
N PHE A 121 11.89 -5.83 15.67
CA PHE A 121 12.22 -7.24 15.61
C PHE A 121 13.73 -7.39 15.60
N HIS A 122 14.28 -8.11 16.57
CA HIS A 122 15.70 -8.45 16.58
C HIS A 122 16.05 -9.21 15.29
N GLY A 123 16.90 -8.63 14.44
CA GLY A 123 17.27 -9.19 13.12
C GLY A 123 16.72 -8.45 11.91
N LEU A 124 15.70 -7.59 12.06
CA LEU A 124 15.17 -6.78 10.94
C LEU A 124 16.15 -5.71 10.47
N SER A 125 17.07 -5.24 11.33
CA SER A 125 18.11 -4.27 10.96
C SER A 125 18.91 -4.75 9.74
N ASN A 126 19.26 -6.04 9.71
CA ASN A 126 20.00 -6.66 8.61
C ASN A 126 19.12 -6.86 7.35
N LEU A 127 17.80 -6.97 7.52
CA LEU A 127 16.83 -7.09 6.43
C LEU A 127 16.53 -5.75 5.77
N ILE A 128 16.45 -4.67 6.56
CA ILE A 128 16.27 -3.30 6.03
C ILE A 128 17.48 -2.88 5.21
N GLU A 129 18.69 -3.23 5.64
CA GLU A 129 19.92 -3.01 4.87
C GLU A 129 19.86 -3.71 3.50
N GLN A 130 19.37 -4.95 3.44
CA GLN A 130 19.18 -5.70 2.18
C GLN A 130 18.07 -5.11 1.28
N CYS A 131 17.05 -4.45 1.85
CA CYS A 131 15.96 -3.85 1.09
C CYS A 131 16.32 -2.49 0.44
N TRP A 132 17.47 -1.92 0.80
CA TRP A 132 17.92 -0.60 0.33
C TRP A 132 19.27 -0.64 -0.42
N ASP A 133 19.85 -1.82 -0.62
CA ASP A 133 21.15 -1.96 -1.27
C ASP A 133 21.01 -2.18 -2.79
N ASP A 134 20.88 -1.08 -3.52
CA ASP A 134 21.30 -0.86 -4.93
C ASP A 134 21.52 0.68 -5.04
N GLU A 135 22.67 1.34 -5.10
CA GLU A 135 24.07 1.09 -5.51
C GLU A 135 25.03 2.10 -4.77
N PRO A 136 26.38 2.03 -4.90
CA PRO A 136 27.32 2.67 -3.97
C PRO A 136 27.64 4.14 -4.31
N LYS A 137 27.41 5.09 -3.37
CA LYS A 137 28.20 6.34 -3.26
C LYS A 137 27.95 7.08 -1.94
N LYS A 138 28.98 7.05 -1.09
CA LYS A 138 29.20 7.82 0.15
C LYS A 138 28.08 7.73 1.19
N ARG A 139 28.32 6.86 2.18
CA ARG A 139 27.64 6.86 3.47
C ARG A 139 27.49 8.32 3.96
N PRO A 140 26.28 8.88 4.01
CA PRO A 140 26.11 10.25 4.46
C PRO A 140 26.43 10.31 5.96
N THR A 141 27.13 11.36 6.39
CA THR A 141 27.38 11.58 7.81
C THR A 141 26.05 11.79 8.55
N ALA A 142 26.01 11.48 9.84
CA ALA A 142 24.83 11.71 10.68
C ALA A 142 24.30 13.17 10.58
N SER A 143 25.17 14.14 10.24
CA SER A 143 24.75 15.52 9.97
C SER A 143 23.92 15.67 8.69
N TYR A 144 24.26 14.96 7.61
CA TYR A 144 23.52 15.00 6.34
C TYR A 144 22.16 14.32 6.46
N LEU A 145 22.08 13.22 7.21
CA LEU A 145 20.81 12.54 7.50
C LEU A 145 19.89 13.40 8.36
N ASN A 146 20.42 14.14 9.35
CA ASN A 146 19.63 15.07 10.15
C ASN A 146 19.16 16.30 9.33
N GLU A 147 19.96 16.76 8.37
CA GLU A 147 19.58 17.84 7.46
C GLU A 147 18.47 17.39 6.48
N LYS A 148 18.57 16.17 5.94
CA LYS A 148 17.56 15.58 5.04
C LYS A 148 16.30 15.08 5.74
N LEU A 149 16.40 14.57 6.97
CA LEU A 149 15.24 14.32 7.85
C LEU A 149 14.56 15.63 8.22
N GLY A 150 15.33 16.71 8.44
CA GLY A 150 14.81 18.06 8.59
C GLY A 150 13.96 18.49 7.39
N GLU A 151 14.49 18.35 6.17
CA GLU A 151 13.75 18.67 4.93
C GLU A 151 12.52 17.76 4.69
N TRP A 152 12.60 16.48 5.05
CA TRP A 152 11.46 15.54 4.97
C TRP A 152 10.37 15.82 6.00
N ILE A 153 10.74 16.28 7.20
CA ILE A 153 9.79 16.71 8.24
C ILE A 153 9.09 18.02 7.81
N THR A 154 9.78 18.94 7.14
CA THR A 154 9.14 20.16 6.61
C THR A 154 8.13 19.88 5.50
N LEU A 155 8.35 18.85 4.68
CA LEU A 155 7.41 18.49 3.60
C LEU A 155 6.13 17.78 4.08
N ILE A 156 6.13 17.28 5.34
CA ILE A 156 4.98 16.60 5.95
C ILE A 156 4.21 17.55 6.90
N CYS A 157 4.85 18.61 7.41
CA CYS A 157 4.29 19.49 8.45
C CYS A 157 3.68 20.82 7.96
N ASP A 158 3.40 21.01 6.67
CA ASP A 158 2.81 22.26 6.18
C ASP A 158 1.29 22.41 6.44
N ASP A 159 0.68 21.59 7.30
CA ASP A 159 -0.73 21.81 7.66
C ASP A 159 -1.15 21.41 9.08
N GLN A 160 -0.27 21.56 10.09
CA GLN A 160 -0.73 21.51 11.47
C GLN A 160 -0.01 22.47 12.43
N SER A 161 -0.82 23.33 13.03
CA SER A 161 -0.49 24.28 14.10
C SER A 161 0.28 23.64 15.27
N PRO A 162 1.24 24.36 15.88
CA PRO A 162 2.23 23.79 16.78
C PRO A 162 1.71 23.65 18.21
N SER A 163 1.26 22.45 18.58
CA SER A 163 1.34 22.03 19.98
C SER A 163 1.38 20.50 20.06
N GLN A 164 2.44 19.98 20.68
CA GLN A 164 2.68 18.57 21.03
C GLN A 164 3.40 17.72 19.96
N ILE A 165 4.71 17.97 19.76
CA ILE A 165 5.63 16.98 19.19
C ILE A 165 6.40 16.38 20.38
N SER A 166 6.15 15.11 20.68
CA SER A 166 7.05 14.26 21.47
C SER A 166 7.74 13.30 20.52
N ASP A 167 9.06 13.20 20.67
CA ASP A 167 10.01 12.47 19.82
C ASP A 167 9.71 10.96 19.71
N GLU A 168 8.88 10.52 18.76
CA GLU A 168 8.91 9.14 18.25
C GLU A 168 8.64 9.12 16.74
N SER A 169 9.62 8.66 15.97
CA SER A 169 9.53 8.54 14.51
C SER A 169 8.58 7.40 14.13
N PHE A 170 7.41 7.73 13.57
CA PHE A 170 6.41 6.76 13.14
C PHE A 170 6.66 6.32 11.69
N ILE A 171 7.07 5.06 11.48
CA ILE A 171 6.98 4.41 10.17
C ILE A 171 5.59 3.76 10.07
N THR A 172 4.74 4.31 9.20
CA THR A 172 3.48 3.65 8.83
C THR A 172 3.75 2.73 7.66
N ILE A 173 3.66 1.42 7.86
CA ILE A 173 3.58 0.45 6.76
C ILE A 173 2.12 0.39 6.31
N MET A 174 1.83 0.94 5.12
CA MET A 174 0.58 0.74 4.38
C MET A 174 0.69 -0.46 3.44
#